data_AF-A0A7W0MCX3-F1
#
_entry.id   AF-A0A7W0MCX3-F1
#
_cell.length_a   1.000
_cell.length_b   1.000
_cell.length_c   1.000
_cell.angle_alpha   90.00
_cell.angle_beta   90.00
_cell.angle_gamma   90.00
#
_symmetry.space_group_name_H-M   'P 1'
#
loop_
_entity.id
_entity.type
_entity.pdbx_description
1 polymer ?
#
loop_
_entity_poly.entity_id
_entity_poly.type
_entity_poly.pdbx_seq_one_letter_code
_entity_poly.pdbx_strand_id
1 'polypeptide(L)'
;MPAVKSFSVIIAAALIFLCTAIDGKADENSVALVREQTDRWRAERRLVDMHQHVEFTPERLARAVRIMDGAGIGVSVSLGSGAVTPGPNGEPSEFERARRMTDELHPGRFVHDMILDYRGWDDDDFAERAAKQIEEGRRLGAAGLKEFKRLGLFLRDKNNELIRPDDEKLDLVWAKCGELGMPVSIHVGDPKAFWEPFDETNERWAELKDHRNWWFGDPQKYPPRMEIVEALNRVIARHPRTTFVGVHFANNPEDLAWVDASLDKYPNMMADLAARVPELGRHDPAAVRELFVKHQDRILFGTDFQVYGRLILDSSGNEPPPTDFDALTFFDKHWRWLETQDRDWPHMTPIQGDWTISSIGLPPEVLRKIYFDNARKLLVRTLPAPVLKASRLEGDIEIDGDLSENAWRNATPASLEYALADSSAEPELSTEVRSLWSDEFLYFSFSCPFTKLTVFDTSSEDERLGLWERDVVEMFIGIDAEKPGRYAEFEVAPTNERLDVLVDLPEKDFGWESGFESAVNVDEASKRWIAEVRIPVASLAPAKISKGSHLRLNLFRSDVAGGAFLAWNPTLRNTTHVPERFGILELE
;
A
#
# COMPACT_ATOMS: atom_id res chain seq x y z
N MET A 1 29.93 -47.44 -2.31
CA MET A 1 29.43 -47.83 -0.97
C MET A 1 30.62 -47.88 -0.05
N PRO A 2 30.74 -46.94 0.90
CA PRO A 2 29.97 -47.03 2.15
C PRO A 2 29.33 -45.70 2.59
N ALA A 3 28.45 -45.82 3.59
CA ALA A 3 27.63 -44.77 4.18
C ALA A 3 28.44 -43.75 4.99
N VAL A 4 28.06 -42.47 4.87
CA VAL A 4 28.46 -41.41 5.80
C VAL A 4 27.20 -40.87 6.45
N LYS A 5 27.21 -40.93 7.78
CA LYS A 5 26.13 -40.53 8.69
C LYS A 5 25.98 -39.01 8.69
N SER A 6 24.76 -38.53 8.44
CA SER A 6 24.37 -37.14 8.69
C SER A 6 24.36 -36.87 10.20
N PHE A 7 25.20 -35.95 10.65
CA PHE A 7 25.08 -35.28 11.94
C PHE A 7 24.57 -33.86 11.67
N SER A 8 23.29 -33.64 11.89
CA SER A 8 22.73 -32.28 12.01
C SER A 8 23.03 -31.79 13.42
N VAL A 9 23.97 -30.84 13.53
CA VAL A 9 24.18 -30.06 14.75
C VAL A 9 23.30 -28.83 14.64
N ILE A 10 22.18 -28.83 15.35
CA ILE A 10 21.36 -27.64 15.59
C ILE A 10 22.08 -26.85 16.69
N ILE A 11 22.68 -25.72 16.33
CA ILE A 11 23.15 -24.73 17.30
C ILE A 11 21.97 -23.78 17.55
N ALA A 12 21.37 -23.90 18.72
CA ALA A 12 20.40 -22.97 19.26
C ALA A 12 21.13 -21.68 19.67
N ALA A 13 20.85 -20.57 18.99
CA ALA A 13 21.11 -19.24 19.51
C ALA A 13 19.81 -18.74 20.16
N ALA A 14 19.86 -18.56 21.48
CA ALA A 14 18.75 -18.08 22.28
C ALA A 14 18.58 -16.57 22.11
N LEU A 15 17.51 -16.16 21.43
CA LEU A 15 16.81 -14.90 21.75
C LEU A 15 15.49 -15.30 22.40
N ILE A 16 15.39 -15.02 23.70
CA ILE A 16 14.15 -15.17 24.46
C ILE A 16 13.22 -14.05 24.01
N PHE A 17 12.43 -14.30 22.97
CA PHE A 17 11.14 -13.64 22.83
C PHE A 17 10.14 -14.45 23.63
N LEU A 18 9.60 -13.85 24.68
CA LEU A 18 8.57 -14.42 25.52
C LEU A 18 7.30 -14.58 24.66
N CYS A 19 7.10 -15.75 24.07
CA CYS A 19 5.77 -16.20 23.67
C CYS A 19 4.98 -16.49 24.96
N THR A 20 4.39 -15.48 25.57
CA THR A 20 3.29 -15.68 26.52
C THR A 20 1.98 -15.68 25.74
N ALA A 21 1.57 -16.86 25.31
CA ALA A 21 0.15 -17.15 25.24
C ALA A 21 -0.32 -17.54 26.65
N ILE A 22 -1.58 -17.17 26.96
CA ILE A 22 -2.36 -17.53 28.16
C ILE A 22 -2.23 -16.57 29.36
N ASP A 23 -2.80 -15.37 29.23
CA ASP A 23 -3.93 -14.90 30.07
C ASP A 23 -4.34 -13.49 29.60
N GLY A 24 -5.65 -13.26 29.43
CA GLY A 24 -6.25 -12.11 28.74
C GLY A 24 -6.17 -10.75 29.45
N LYS A 25 -4.97 -10.32 29.86
CA LYS A 25 -4.66 -8.93 30.19
C LYS A 25 -3.25 -8.61 29.68
N ALA A 26 -3.15 -8.14 28.45
CA ALA A 26 -1.95 -7.41 28.04
C ALA A 26 -1.96 -6.04 28.75
N ASP A 27 -0.83 -5.75 29.41
CA ASP A 27 -0.54 -4.58 30.25
C ASP A 27 -0.87 -3.25 29.54
N GLU A 28 -1.33 -2.21 30.25
CA GLU A 28 -1.55 -0.87 29.67
C GLU A 28 -0.30 -0.34 28.95
N ASN A 29 0.88 -0.77 29.43
CA ASN A 29 2.18 -0.50 28.82
C ASN A 29 2.30 -1.03 27.37
N SER A 30 1.60 -2.11 27.00
CA SER A 30 1.68 -2.65 25.63
C SER A 30 0.87 -1.81 24.63
N VAL A 31 -0.28 -1.25 25.03
CA VAL A 31 -1.11 -0.40 24.16
C VAL A 31 -0.41 0.93 23.89
N ALA A 32 0.27 1.50 24.91
CA ALA A 32 1.05 2.72 24.73
C ALA A 32 2.17 2.57 23.69
N LEU A 33 2.91 1.45 23.72
CA LEU A 33 3.96 1.16 22.74
C LEU A 33 3.41 0.97 21.32
N VAL A 34 2.28 0.27 21.18
CA VAL A 34 1.58 0.13 19.89
C VAL A 34 1.19 1.50 19.34
N ARG A 35 0.64 2.38 20.20
CA ARG A 35 0.23 3.73 19.81
C ARG A 35 1.40 4.62 19.44
N GLU A 36 2.49 4.60 20.19
CA GLU A 36 3.70 5.34 19.86
C GLU A 36 4.21 4.99 18.45
N GLN A 37 4.27 3.70 18.14
CA GLN A 37 4.73 3.24 16.82
C GLN A 37 3.75 3.61 15.69
N THR A 38 2.45 3.45 15.92
CA THR A 38 1.42 3.74 14.91
C THR A 38 1.19 5.25 14.72
N ASP A 39 1.32 6.06 15.76
CA ASP A 39 1.27 7.52 15.69
C ASP A 39 2.42 8.07 14.85
N ARG A 40 3.61 7.47 14.95
CA ARG A 40 4.72 7.80 14.05
C ARG A 40 4.37 7.50 12.59
N TRP A 41 3.78 6.33 12.29
CA TRP A 41 3.36 6.02 10.91
C TRP A 41 2.29 6.97 10.38
N ARG A 42 1.35 7.41 11.24
CA ARG A 42 0.34 8.42 10.90
C ARG A 42 0.97 9.79 10.65
N ALA A 43 1.92 10.21 11.49
CA ALA A 43 2.66 11.46 11.33
C ALA A 43 3.48 11.47 10.01
N GLU A 44 4.09 10.33 9.68
CA GLU A 44 4.80 10.08 8.41
C GLU A 44 3.85 9.88 7.22
N ARG A 45 2.54 9.83 7.44
CA ARG A 45 1.49 9.60 6.43
C ARG A 45 1.72 8.33 5.61
N ARG A 46 2.04 7.23 6.28
CA ARG A 46 2.38 5.95 5.61
C ARG A 46 1.19 5.09 5.27
N LEU A 47 0.05 5.34 5.91
CA LEU A 47 -1.14 4.50 5.80
C LEU A 47 -1.76 4.60 4.40
N VAL A 48 -2.29 3.49 3.92
CA VAL A 48 -3.04 3.39 2.66
C VAL A 48 -4.47 3.00 2.97
N ASP A 49 -5.42 3.82 2.56
CA ASP A 49 -6.84 3.47 2.60
C ASP A 49 -7.23 2.84 1.26
N MET A 50 -7.48 1.54 1.25
CA MET A 50 -7.80 0.77 0.04
C MET A 50 -9.22 1.00 -0.49
N HIS A 51 -10.06 1.77 0.22
CA HIS A 51 -11.47 1.90 -0.13
C HIS A 51 -12.02 3.28 0.22
N GLN A 52 -11.96 4.20 -0.74
CA GLN A 52 -12.67 5.49 -0.63
C GLN A 52 -13.43 5.83 -1.91
N HIS A 53 -14.42 6.72 -1.76
CA HIS A 53 -15.17 7.28 -2.88
C HIS A 53 -15.20 8.80 -2.80
N VAL A 54 -14.53 9.46 -3.74
CA VAL A 54 -14.53 10.92 -3.80
C VAL A 54 -15.11 11.35 -5.14
N GLU A 55 -16.10 12.22 -5.14
CA GLU A 55 -16.49 12.86 -6.40
C GLU A 55 -15.40 13.84 -6.82
N PHE A 56 -14.93 13.67 -8.04
CA PHE A 56 -13.81 14.41 -8.62
C PHE A 56 -14.19 15.86 -8.95
N THR A 57 -14.24 16.69 -7.92
CA THR A 57 -14.23 18.16 -8.04
C THR A 57 -13.09 18.73 -7.20
N PRO A 58 -12.55 19.92 -7.56
CA PRO A 58 -11.46 20.54 -6.80
C PRO A 58 -11.76 20.68 -5.30
N GLU A 59 -12.98 21.08 -4.95
CA GLU A 59 -13.37 21.33 -3.56
C GLU A 59 -13.42 20.05 -2.73
N ARG A 60 -13.91 18.96 -3.33
CA ARG A 60 -14.10 17.68 -2.64
C ARG A 60 -12.80 16.91 -2.52
N LEU A 61 -11.97 16.94 -3.56
CA LEU A 61 -10.61 16.42 -3.50
C LEU A 61 -9.79 17.13 -2.42
N ALA A 62 -9.83 18.46 -2.39
CA ALA A 62 -9.15 19.23 -1.35
C ALA A 62 -9.68 18.92 0.05
N ARG A 63 -10.99 18.70 0.21
CA ARG A 63 -11.60 18.29 1.48
C ARG A 63 -11.15 16.88 1.90
N ALA A 64 -11.17 15.92 0.99
CA ALA A 64 -10.71 14.56 1.24
C ALA A 64 -9.23 14.56 1.69
N VAL A 65 -8.36 15.27 0.98
CA VAL A 65 -6.93 15.38 1.32
C VAL A 65 -6.71 15.99 2.70
N ARG A 66 -7.45 17.03 3.09
CA ARG A 66 -7.34 17.60 4.45
C ARG A 66 -7.71 16.59 5.54
N ILE A 67 -8.74 15.79 5.32
CA ILE A 67 -9.18 14.76 6.27
C ILE A 67 -8.17 13.61 6.31
N MET A 68 -7.69 13.17 5.14
CA MET A 68 -6.63 12.17 5.01
C MET A 68 -5.37 12.59 5.79
N ASP A 69 -4.94 13.84 5.63
CA ASP A 69 -3.80 14.41 6.36
C ASP A 69 -3.99 14.36 7.88
N GLY A 70 -5.19 14.72 8.37
CA GLY A 70 -5.52 14.66 9.79
C GLY A 70 -5.63 13.23 10.34
N ALA A 71 -5.95 12.26 9.49
CA ALA A 71 -6.06 10.84 9.85
C ALA A 71 -4.75 10.06 9.67
N GLY A 72 -3.72 10.66 9.07
CA GLY A 72 -2.44 10.00 8.76
C GLY A 72 -2.47 9.12 7.50
N ILE A 73 -3.46 9.30 6.62
CA ILE A 73 -3.58 8.58 5.33
C ILE A 73 -2.72 9.28 4.27
N GLY A 74 -1.69 8.58 3.80
CA GLY A 74 -0.82 9.06 2.72
C GLY A 74 -1.48 8.93 1.35
N VAL A 75 -2.02 7.74 1.08
CA VAL A 75 -2.59 7.39 -0.23
C VAL A 75 -4.00 6.82 -0.04
N SER A 76 -4.91 7.29 -0.88
CA SER A 76 -6.27 6.76 -0.99
C SER A 76 -6.45 6.02 -2.31
N VAL A 77 -7.03 4.82 -2.25
CA VAL A 77 -7.50 4.12 -3.44
C VAL A 77 -8.95 4.52 -3.70
N SER A 78 -9.13 5.30 -4.76
CA SER A 78 -10.44 5.69 -5.27
C SER A 78 -11.04 4.53 -6.06
N LEU A 79 -11.94 3.79 -5.40
CA LEU A 79 -12.58 2.62 -6.00
C LEU A 79 -13.67 3.05 -6.99
N GLY A 80 -13.40 2.83 -8.27
CA GLY A 80 -14.37 3.07 -9.34
C GLY A 80 -14.36 4.51 -9.83
N SER A 81 -13.22 4.93 -10.39
CA SER A 81 -13.00 6.29 -10.92
C SER A 81 -13.63 6.54 -12.31
N GLY A 82 -14.56 5.68 -12.73
CA GLY A 82 -15.23 5.75 -14.03
C GLY A 82 -14.72 4.73 -15.04
N ALA A 83 -15.48 4.58 -16.13
CA ALA A 83 -15.12 3.68 -17.23
C ALA A 83 -14.10 4.35 -18.15
N VAL A 84 -13.38 3.53 -18.91
CA VAL A 84 -12.41 3.98 -19.94
C VAL A 84 -13.06 4.22 -21.30
N THR A 85 -14.38 4.02 -21.42
CA THR A 85 -15.08 4.26 -22.67
C THR A 85 -15.09 5.76 -22.98
N PRO A 86 -14.61 6.19 -24.18
CA PRO A 86 -14.63 7.58 -24.57
C PRO A 86 -16.04 8.17 -24.62
N GLY A 87 -16.12 9.49 -24.53
CA GLY A 87 -17.36 10.22 -24.79
C GLY A 87 -17.86 10.04 -26.22
N PRO A 88 -19.15 10.31 -26.48
CA PRO A 88 -19.78 10.07 -27.78
C PRO A 88 -19.14 10.87 -28.93
N ASN A 89 -18.42 11.96 -28.65
CA ASN A 89 -17.71 12.75 -29.66
C ASN A 89 -16.18 12.62 -29.55
N GLY A 90 -15.68 11.56 -28.89
CA GLY A 90 -14.25 11.33 -28.69
C GLY A 90 -13.64 12.11 -27.53
N GLU A 91 -14.45 12.63 -26.60
CA GLU A 91 -13.95 13.23 -25.37
C GLU A 91 -13.22 12.19 -24.51
N PRO A 92 -12.22 12.59 -23.71
CA PRO A 92 -11.57 11.70 -22.75
C PRO A 92 -12.60 11.00 -21.88
N SER A 93 -12.35 9.74 -21.54
CA SER A 93 -13.23 8.91 -20.72
C SER A 93 -13.42 9.47 -19.29
N GLU A 94 -14.40 8.94 -18.55
CA GLU A 94 -14.60 9.32 -17.14
C GLU A 94 -13.34 9.06 -16.31
N PHE A 95 -12.72 7.89 -16.52
CA PHE A 95 -11.48 7.51 -15.86
C PHE A 95 -10.34 8.49 -16.13
N GLU A 96 -10.12 8.88 -17.40
CA GLU A 96 -9.06 9.82 -17.77
C GLU A 96 -9.25 11.20 -17.13
N ARG A 97 -10.49 11.69 -17.08
CA ARG A 97 -10.79 12.99 -16.47
C ARG A 97 -10.56 12.97 -14.97
N ALA A 98 -11.01 11.90 -14.29
CA ALA A 98 -10.79 11.71 -12.86
C ALA A 98 -9.31 11.69 -12.50
N ARG A 99 -8.54 10.84 -13.20
CA ARG A 99 -7.10 10.70 -12.99
C ARG A 99 -6.33 12.00 -13.25
N ARG A 100 -6.61 12.67 -14.37
CA ARG A 100 -5.95 13.94 -14.70
C ARG A 100 -6.17 14.98 -13.61
N MET A 101 -7.40 15.07 -13.09
CA MET A 101 -7.72 16.04 -12.05
C MET A 101 -6.98 15.77 -10.73
N THR A 102 -6.89 14.52 -10.30
CA THR A 102 -6.15 14.16 -9.08
C THR A 102 -4.64 14.33 -9.26
N ASP A 103 -4.08 13.94 -10.41
CA ASP A 103 -2.67 14.14 -10.73
C ASP A 103 -2.28 15.63 -10.76
N GLU A 104 -3.16 16.50 -11.27
CA GLU A 104 -2.93 17.96 -11.33
C GLU A 104 -3.09 18.65 -9.97
N LEU A 105 -4.11 18.29 -9.19
CA LEU A 105 -4.46 19.01 -7.96
C LEU A 105 -3.77 18.45 -6.72
N HIS A 106 -3.55 17.14 -6.66
CA HIS A 106 -3.06 16.42 -5.49
C HIS A 106 -2.14 15.25 -5.90
N PRO A 107 -1.01 15.53 -6.58
CA PRO A 107 -0.13 14.51 -7.10
C PRO A 107 0.30 13.52 -6.00
N GLY A 108 0.19 12.24 -6.31
CA GLY A 108 0.59 11.15 -5.42
C GLY A 108 -0.32 10.87 -4.22
N ARG A 109 -1.49 11.51 -4.13
CA ARG A 109 -2.46 11.26 -3.03
C ARG A 109 -3.52 10.22 -3.37
N PHE A 110 -3.74 9.95 -4.66
CA PHE A 110 -4.78 9.05 -5.13
C PHE A 110 -4.23 7.97 -6.06
N VAL A 111 -4.79 6.77 -5.91
CA VAL A 111 -4.64 5.63 -6.82
C VAL A 111 -6.03 5.25 -7.30
N HIS A 112 -6.18 4.84 -8.56
CA HIS A 112 -7.48 4.72 -9.19
C HIS A 112 -7.76 3.32 -9.70
N ASP A 113 -8.88 2.73 -9.26
CA ASP A 113 -9.47 1.58 -9.93
C ASP A 113 -10.42 2.06 -11.03
N MET A 114 -10.36 1.41 -12.19
CA MET A 114 -11.34 1.62 -13.25
C MET A 114 -12.62 0.83 -12.96
N ILE A 115 -13.70 1.12 -13.68
CA ILE A 115 -14.87 0.25 -13.75
C ILE A 115 -15.08 -0.29 -15.16
N LEU A 116 -15.74 -1.44 -15.24
CA LEU A 116 -16.17 -2.00 -16.52
C LEU A 116 -17.46 -1.34 -17.02
N ASP A 117 -17.47 -1.02 -18.31
CA ASP A 117 -18.67 -0.65 -19.06
C ASP A 117 -19.35 -1.90 -19.64
N TYR A 118 -20.58 -2.14 -19.21
CA TYR A 118 -21.39 -3.31 -19.57
C TYR A 118 -22.25 -3.11 -20.83
N ARG A 119 -22.16 -1.95 -21.50
CA ARG A 119 -22.94 -1.69 -22.71
C ARG A 119 -22.65 -2.73 -23.80
N GLY A 120 -23.73 -3.24 -24.39
CA GLY A 120 -23.67 -4.30 -25.39
C GLY A 120 -23.38 -5.68 -24.79
N TRP A 121 -23.75 -5.94 -23.54
CA TRP A 121 -23.62 -7.25 -22.89
C TRP A 121 -24.08 -8.44 -23.76
N ASP A 122 -25.20 -8.26 -24.45
CA ASP A 122 -25.82 -9.29 -25.29
C ASP A 122 -25.15 -9.48 -26.66
N ASP A 123 -24.19 -8.63 -27.01
CA ASP A 123 -23.45 -8.74 -28.27
C ASP A 123 -22.45 -9.91 -28.19
N ASP A 124 -22.26 -10.62 -29.31
CA ASP A 124 -21.39 -11.80 -29.38
C ASP A 124 -19.91 -11.49 -29.07
N ASP A 125 -19.49 -10.23 -29.25
CA ASP A 125 -18.11 -9.76 -29.04
C ASP A 125 -17.89 -9.04 -27.68
N PHE A 126 -18.88 -9.08 -26.79
CA PHE A 126 -18.82 -8.36 -25.51
C PHE A 126 -17.59 -8.73 -24.70
N ALA A 127 -17.29 -10.03 -24.56
CA ALA A 127 -16.22 -10.51 -23.70
C ALA A 127 -14.84 -9.97 -24.16
N GLU A 128 -14.59 -9.96 -25.47
CA GLU A 128 -13.37 -9.42 -26.07
C GLU A 128 -13.29 -7.90 -25.91
N ARG A 129 -14.41 -7.19 -26.10
CA ARG A 129 -14.46 -5.73 -25.87
C ARG A 129 -14.22 -5.39 -24.41
N ALA A 130 -14.80 -6.14 -23.49
CA ALA A 130 -14.63 -5.97 -22.06
C ALA A 130 -13.18 -6.18 -21.63
N ALA A 131 -12.50 -7.22 -22.15
CA ALA A 131 -11.07 -7.43 -21.89
C ALA A 131 -10.19 -6.28 -22.42
N LYS A 132 -10.50 -5.72 -23.59
CA LYS A 132 -9.79 -4.55 -24.14
C LYS A 132 -9.94 -3.30 -23.27
N GLN A 133 -11.06 -3.14 -22.55
CA GLN A 133 -11.19 -2.06 -21.58
C GLN A 133 -10.13 -2.18 -20.48
N ILE A 134 -9.81 -3.40 -20.01
CA ILE A 134 -8.78 -3.61 -18.98
C ILE A 134 -7.39 -3.25 -19.50
N GLU A 135 -7.07 -3.63 -20.74
CA GLU A 135 -5.81 -3.24 -21.39
C GLU A 135 -5.68 -1.71 -21.48
N GLU A 136 -6.76 -1.04 -21.88
CA GLU A 136 -6.80 0.41 -21.97
C GLU A 136 -6.70 1.08 -20.60
N GLY A 137 -7.40 0.57 -19.59
CA GLY A 137 -7.28 1.04 -18.22
C GLY A 137 -5.85 0.93 -17.71
N ARG A 138 -5.19 -0.22 -17.94
CA ARG A 138 -3.78 -0.39 -17.56
C ARG A 138 -2.86 0.61 -18.26
N ARG A 139 -3.10 0.89 -19.55
CA ARG A 139 -2.35 1.90 -20.33
C ARG A 139 -2.55 3.31 -19.78
N LEU A 140 -3.77 3.63 -19.35
CA LEU A 140 -4.13 4.89 -18.69
C LEU A 140 -3.71 4.94 -17.21
N GLY A 141 -3.14 3.86 -16.70
CA GLY A 141 -2.57 3.75 -15.36
C GLY A 141 -3.55 3.35 -14.25
N ALA A 142 -4.68 2.74 -14.59
CA ALA A 142 -5.54 2.08 -13.60
C ALA A 142 -4.74 1.06 -12.78
N ALA A 143 -4.94 1.11 -11.47
CA ALA A 143 -4.29 0.23 -10.52
C ALA A 143 -4.98 -1.12 -10.45
N GLY A 144 -6.30 -1.12 -10.41
CA GLY A 144 -7.14 -2.31 -10.41
C GLY A 144 -8.46 -2.08 -11.13
N LEU A 145 -9.35 -3.05 -10.95
CA LEU A 145 -10.73 -3.02 -11.42
C LEU A 145 -11.67 -3.05 -10.21
N LYS A 146 -12.58 -2.08 -10.13
CA LYS A 146 -13.70 -2.10 -9.19
C LYS A 146 -14.94 -2.66 -9.87
N GLU A 147 -15.51 -3.69 -9.27
CA GLU A 147 -16.88 -4.12 -9.53
C GLU A 147 -17.77 -3.77 -8.33
N PHE A 148 -18.80 -2.97 -8.57
CA PHE A 148 -19.83 -2.66 -7.56
C PHE A 148 -20.77 -3.85 -7.39
N LYS A 149 -21.69 -3.78 -6.42
CA LYS A 149 -22.75 -4.79 -6.18
C LYS A 149 -23.80 -4.91 -7.29
N ARG A 150 -23.41 -4.78 -8.56
CA ARG A 150 -24.27 -4.78 -9.76
C ARG A 150 -24.58 -6.20 -10.25
N LEU A 151 -23.58 -7.08 -10.23
CA LEU A 151 -23.72 -8.47 -10.63
C LEU A 151 -24.56 -9.25 -9.60
N GLY A 152 -25.58 -9.95 -10.07
CA GLY A 152 -26.52 -10.73 -9.25
C GLY A 152 -27.62 -9.89 -8.59
N LEU A 153 -27.63 -8.56 -8.74
CA LEU A 153 -28.60 -7.68 -8.07
C LEU A 153 -29.24 -6.62 -8.99
N PHE A 154 -28.50 -6.04 -9.95
CA PHE A 154 -29.00 -4.91 -10.75
C PHE A 154 -28.87 -5.09 -12.25
N LEU A 155 -27.71 -5.54 -12.74
CA LEU A 155 -27.50 -5.69 -14.18
C LEU A 155 -28.30 -6.86 -14.72
N ARG A 156 -28.95 -6.64 -15.86
CA ARG A 156 -29.81 -7.61 -16.52
C ARG A 156 -29.47 -7.74 -18.00
N ASP A 157 -29.66 -8.92 -18.54
CA ASP A 157 -29.54 -9.20 -19.97
C ASP A 157 -30.81 -8.76 -20.73
N LYS A 158 -30.83 -8.98 -22.05
CA LYS A 158 -32.01 -8.69 -22.89
C LYS A 158 -33.27 -9.50 -22.53
N ASN A 159 -33.13 -10.62 -21.84
CA ASN A 159 -34.23 -11.45 -21.34
C ASN A 159 -34.72 -10.98 -19.97
N ASN A 160 -34.14 -9.90 -19.43
CA ASN A 160 -34.41 -9.35 -18.11
C ASN A 160 -33.96 -10.29 -16.96
N GLU A 161 -33.06 -11.23 -17.24
CA GLU A 161 -32.41 -12.10 -16.26
C GLU A 161 -31.22 -11.39 -15.61
N LEU A 162 -31.00 -11.60 -14.31
CA LEU A 162 -29.87 -11.01 -13.61
C LEU A 162 -28.55 -11.61 -14.12
N ILE A 163 -27.61 -10.75 -14.49
CA ILE A 163 -26.26 -11.17 -14.86
C ILE A 163 -25.56 -11.67 -13.60
N ARG A 164 -25.06 -12.91 -13.62
CA ARG A 164 -24.43 -13.53 -12.44
C ARG A 164 -22.97 -13.12 -12.29
N PRO A 165 -22.44 -13.09 -11.05
CA PRO A 165 -21.01 -12.84 -10.84
C PRO A 165 -20.09 -13.85 -11.56
N ASP A 166 -20.54 -15.09 -11.72
CA ASP A 166 -19.77 -16.19 -12.30
C ASP A 166 -20.04 -16.48 -13.77
N ASP A 167 -20.70 -15.56 -14.48
CA ASP A 167 -20.95 -15.66 -15.92
C ASP A 167 -19.64 -15.76 -16.73
N GLU A 168 -19.56 -16.72 -17.64
CA GLU A 168 -18.37 -17.02 -18.43
C GLU A 168 -17.94 -15.86 -19.35
N LYS A 169 -18.86 -14.96 -19.73
CA LYS A 169 -18.53 -13.76 -20.52
C LYS A 169 -17.53 -12.83 -19.82
N LEU A 170 -17.44 -12.91 -18.49
CA LEU A 170 -16.52 -12.09 -17.70
C LEU A 170 -15.15 -12.75 -17.49
N ASP A 171 -14.98 -14.03 -17.85
CA ASP A 171 -13.72 -14.74 -17.59
C ASP A 171 -12.53 -14.11 -18.32
N LEU A 172 -12.73 -13.52 -19.52
CA LEU A 172 -11.68 -12.79 -20.22
C LEU A 172 -11.25 -11.51 -19.50
N VAL A 173 -12.18 -10.84 -18.80
CA VAL A 173 -11.89 -9.65 -17.99
C VAL A 173 -11.01 -10.05 -16.79
N TRP A 174 -11.45 -11.05 -16.03
CA TRP A 174 -10.73 -11.52 -14.84
C TRP A 174 -9.33 -12.04 -15.18
N ALA A 175 -9.20 -12.80 -16.27
CA ALA A 175 -7.92 -13.32 -16.73
C ALA A 175 -6.98 -12.18 -17.16
N LYS A 176 -7.52 -11.15 -17.85
CA LYS A 176 -6.74 -10.00 -18.29
C LYS A 176 -6.23 -9.15 -17.11
N CYS A 177 -7.04 -8.99 -16.07
CA CYS A 177 -6.60 -8.36 -14.82
C CYS A 177 -5.37 -9.08 -14.23
N GLY A 178 -5.41 -10.42 -14.14
CA GLY A 178 -4.29 -11.22 -13.63
C GLY A 178 -3.03 -11.13 -14.51
N GLU A 179 -3.19 -11.14 -15.85
CA GLU A 179 -2.08 -10.97 -16.80
C GLU A 179 -1.36 -9.63 -16.62
N LEU A 180 -2.11 -8.55 -16.38
CA LEU A 180 -1.59 -7.19 -16.26
C LEU A 180 -1.17 -6.81 -14.83
N GLY A 181 -1.38 -7.71 -13.86
CA GLY A 181 -1.10 -7.47 -12.44
C GLY A 181 -2.03 -6.41 -11.84
N MET A 182 -3.29 -6.37 -12.27
CA MET A 182 -4.33 -5.49 -11.74
C MET A 182 -5.24 -6.30 -10.78
N PRO A 183 -5.29 -5.98 -9.48
CA PRO A 183 -6.25 -6.59 -8.58
C PRO A 183 -7.70 -6.25 -8.94
N VAL A 184 -8.62 -7.11 -8.52
CA VAL A 184 -10.06 -6.91 -8.70
C VAL A 184 -10.71 -6.68 -7.33
N SER A 185 -11.12 -5.44 -7.07
CA SER A 185 -11.90 -5.06 -5.90
C SER A 185 -13.38 -5.31 -6.20
N ILE A 186 -13.97 -6.36 -5.63
CA ILE A 186 -15.30 -6.84 -6.04
C ILE A 186 -16.28 -6.93 -4.87
N HIS A 187 -17.38 -6.20 -5.03
CA HIS A 187 -18.52 -6.19 -4.13
C HIS A 187 -19.62 -7.08 -4.70
N VAL A 188 -20.00 -8.13 -3.97
CA VAL A 188 -21.15 -8.96 -4.29
C VAL A 188 -22.03 -9.15 -3.06
N GLY A 189 -23.34 -9.18 -3.27
CA GLY A 189 -24.27 -9.23 -2.16
C GLY A 189 -24.21 -7.96 -1.30
N ASP A 190 -24.64 -8.10 -0.05
CA ASP A 190 -24.69 -7.05 0.96
C ASP A 190 -24.88 -7.72 2.34
N PRO A 191 -25.07 -6.96 3.45
CA PRO A 191 -25.29 -7.57 4.76
C PRO A 191 -26.41 -8.60 4.76
N LYS A 192 -26.26 -9.67 5.56
CA LYS A 192 -27.23 -10.77 5.64
C LYS A 192 -28.66 -10.29 5.88
N ALA A 193 -28.81 -9.31 6.78
CA ALA A 193 -30.08 -8.70 7.15
C ALA A 193 -30.85 -8.09 5.97
N PHE A 194 -30.19 -7.77 4.84
CA PHE A 194 -30.86 -7.19 3.67
C PHE A 194 -31.69 -8.23 2.90
N TRP A 195 -31.53 -9.52 3.20
CA TRP A 195 -32.40 -10.62 2.72
C TRP A 195 -33.45 -11.05 3.74
N GLU A 196 -33.42 -10.51 4.96
CA GLU A 196 -34.39 -10.81 6.03
C GLU A 196 -35.67 -9.96 5.85
N PRO A 197 -36.77 -10.21 6.59
CA PRO A 197 -38.00 -9.44 6.44
C PRO A 197 -37.80 -7.91 6.47
N PHE A 198 -38.53 -7.18 5.63
CA PHE A 198 -38.49 -5.71 5.58
C PHE A 198 -39.46 -5.11 6.61
N ASP A 199 -39.11 -5.20 7.88
CA ASP A 199 -39.88 -4.63 8.97
C ASP A 199 -38.97 -4.27 10.16
N GLU A 200 -39.58 -3.75 11.23
CA GLU A 200 -38.90 -3.30 12.44
C GLU A 200 -38.20 -4.41 13.24
N THR A 201 -38.41 -5.68 12.90
CA THR A 201 -37.69 -6.80 13.53
C THR A 201 -36.31 -7.06 12.91
N ASN A 202 -36.04 -6.43 11.76
CA ASN A 202 -34.75 -6.51 11.08
C ASN A 202 -33.67 -5.74 11.84
N GLU A 203 -32.52 -6.38 12.14
CA GLU A 203 -31.44 -5.73 12.90
C GLU A 203 -30.83 -4.49 12.20
N ARG A 204 -31.01 -4.39 10.88
CA ARG A 204 -30.60 -3.24 10.05
C ARG A 204 -31.76 -2.33 9.67
N TRP A 205 -32.89 -2.39 10.38
CA TRP A 205 -34.09 -1.60 10.04
C TRP A 205 -33.82 -0.09 9.93
N ALA A 206 -32.98 0.47 10.80
CA ALA A 206 -32.63 1.89 10.77
C ALA A 206 -31.98 2.31 9.43
N GLU A 207 -31.17 1.43 8.85
CA GLU A 207 -30.55 1.63 7.54
C GLU A 207 -31.51 1.32 6.40
N LEU A 208 -32.19 0.17 6.44
CA LEU A 208 -33.07 -0.29 5.38
C LEU A 208 -34.31 0.59 5.17
N LYS A 209 -34.84 1.22 6.22
CA LYS A 209 -35.98 2.14 6.10
C LYS A 209 -35.60 3.40 5.29
N ASP A 210 -34.35 3.86 5.42
CA ASP A 210 -33.82 5.03 4.72
C ASP A 210 -33.31 4.64 3.31
N HIS A 211 -32.95 3.36 3.11
CA HIS A 211 -32.45 2.79 1.85
C HIS A 211 -33.26 1.59 1.37
N ARG A 212 -34.56 1.78 1.10
CA ARG A 212 -35.46 0.67 0.73
C ARG A 212 -34.99 -0.15 -0.48
N ASN A 213 -34.24 0.46 -1.40
CA ASN A 213 -33.66 -0.21 -2.57
C ASN A 213 -32.47 -1.15 -2.25
N TRP A 214 -32.04 -1.21 -0.98
CA TRP A 214 -31.06 -2.17 -0.49
C TRP A 214 -31.70 -3.43 0.08
N TRP A 215 -33.02 -3.52 0.13
CA TRP A 215 -33.70 -4.75 0.54
C TRP A 215 -33.84 -5.74 -0.64
N PHE A 216 -33.28 -6.93 -0.47
CA PHE A 216 -33.22 -8.00 -1.47
C PHE A 216 -33.97 -9.27 -1.05
N GLY A 217 -34.78 -9.20 0.00
CA GLY A 217 -35.53 -10.35 0.54
C GLY A 217 -36.72 -10.84 -0.29
N ASP A 218 -36.96 -10.31 -1.50
CA ASP A 218 -37.99 -10.78 -2.42
C ASP A 218 -37.43 -11.93 -3.30
N PRO A 219 -37.75 -13.21 -3.00
CA PRO A 219 -37.17 -14.35 -3.71
C PRO A 219 -37.67 -14.48 -5.14
N GLN A 220 -38.69 -13.72 -5.56
CA GLN A 220 -39.13 -13.68 -6.96
C GLN A 220 -38.26 -12.73 -7.79
N LYS A 221 -37.50 -11.84 -7.14
CA LYS A 221 -36.68 -10.82 -7.81
C LYS A 221 -35.19 -11.06 -7.66
N TYR A 222 -34.77 -11.63 -6.54
CA TYR A 222 -33.36 -11.77 -6.17
C TYR A 222 -33.04 -13.21 -5.77
N PRO A 223 -31.85 -13.71 -6.12
CA PRO A 223 -31.39 -15.00 -5.65
C PRO A 223 -31.05 -14.94 -4.15
N PRO A 224 -30.93 -16.10 -3.48
CA PRO A 224 -30.41 -16.18 -2.12
C PRO A 224 -29.01 -15.56 -2.03
N ARG A 225 -28.74 -14.82 -0.95
CA ARG A 225 -27.47 -14.11 -0.75
C ARG A 225 -26.23 -14.98 -0.98
N MET A 226 -26.20 -16.17 -0.38
CA MET A 226 -25.05 -17.07 -0.49
C MET A 226 -24.86 -17.65 -1.89
N GLU A 227 -25.89 -17.68 -2.75
CA GLU A 227 -25.71 -18.08 -4.14
C GLU A 227 -24.84 -17.05 -4.90
N ILE A 228 -25.02 -15.77 -4.59
CA ILE A 228 -24.23 -14.66 -5.15
C ILE A 228 -22.79 -14.69 -4.60
N VAL A 229 -22.63 -14.86 -3.28
CA VAL A 229 -21.30 -14.92 -2.65
C VAL A 229 -20.51 -16.13 -3.16
N GLU A 230 -21.13 -17.31 -3.26
CA GLU A 230 -20.46 -18.50 -3.79
C GLU A 230 -20.22 -18.43 -5.31
N ALA A 231 -20.98 -17.59 -6.04
CA ALA A 231 -20.65 -17.28 -7.44
C ALA A 231 -19.29 -16.60 -7.55
N LEU A 232 -19.02 -15.60 -6.70
CA LEU A 232 -17.70 -14.98 -6.65
C LEU A 232 -16.60 -16.00 -6.31
N ASN A 233 -16.82 -16.89 -5.33
CA ASN A 233 -15.84 -17.94 -5.00
C ASN A 233 -15.51 -18.87 -6.18
N ARG A 234 -16.49 -19.14 -7.06
CA ARG A 234 -16.24 -19.90 -8.31
C ARG A 234 -15.35 -19.12 -9.26
N VAL A 235 -15.54 -17.80 -9.40
CA VAL A 235 -14.65 -16.93 -10.19
C VAL A 235 -13.24 -16.96 -9.62
N ILE A 236 -13.07 -16.73 -8.31
CA ILE A 236 -11.77 -16.73 -7.64
C ILE A 236 -11.03 -18.05 -7.89
N ALA A 237 -11.74 -19.19 -7.82
CA ALA A 237 -11.21 -20.52 -8.10
C ALA A 237 -10.76 -20.70 -9.57
N ARG A 238 -11.52 -20.16 -10.53
CA ARG A 238 -11.20 -20.26 -11.98
C ARG A 238 -10.01 -19.40 -12.38
N HIS A 239 -9.71 -18.34 -11.62
CA HIS A 239 -8.70 -17.33 -11.98
C HIS A 239 -7.56 -17.21 -10.95
N PRO A 240 -6.76 -18.28 -10.70
CA PRO A 240 -5.77 -18.33 -9.64
C PRO A 240 -4.59 -17.35 -9.81
N ARG A 241 -4.43 -16.72 -10.99
CA ARG A 241 -3.41 -15.69 -11.25
C ARG A 241 -3.91 -14.26 -11.03
N THR A 242 -5.19 -14.09 -10.71
CA THR A 242 -5.81 -12.79 -10.46
C THR A 242 -6.08 -12.67 -8.97
N THR A 243 -5.59 -11.60 -8.36
CA THR A 243 -5.89 -11.30 -6.96
C THR A 243 -7.25 -10.60 -6.87
N PHE A 244 -8.14 -11.14 -6.04
CA PHE A 244 -9.45 -10.56 -5.75
C PHE A 244 -9.47 -10.00 -4.33
N VAL A 245 -9.82 -8.72 -4.20
CA VAL A 245 -10.14 -8.11 -2.91
C VAL A 245 -11.66 -8.19 -2.75
N GLY A 246 -12.12 -9.15 -1.95
CA GLY A 246 -13.50 -9.21 -1.51
C GLY A 246 -13.74 -8.08 -0.53
N VAL A 247 -14.27 -6.96 -1.03
CA VAL A 247 -14.52 -5.79 -0.19
C VAL A 247 -15.60 -6.09 0.86
N HIS A 248 -15.67 -5.26 1.90
CA HIS A 248 -16.55 -5.45 3.04
C HIS A 248 -16.31 -6.79 3.75
N PHE A 249 -15.04 -7.08 4.02
CA PHE A 249 -14.54 -8.28 4.68
C PHE A 249 -14.98 -9.58 4.00
N ALA A 250 -14.45 -9.81 2.79
CA ALA A 250 -14.76 -10.97 1.97
C ALA A 250 -16.24 -11.09 1.57
N ASN A 251 -16.99 -9.97 1.57
CA ASN A 251 -18.44 -9.91 1.35
C ASN A 251 -19.30 -10.72 2.36
N ASN A 252 -18.72 -11.22 3.45
CA ASN A 252 -19.41 -12.05 4.42
C ASN A 252 -18.95 -11.82 5.89
N PRO A 253 -18.97 -10.57 6.37
CA PRO A 253 -18.47 -10.20 7.70
C PRO A 253 -19.22 -10.88 8.85
N GLU A 254 -20.48 -11.27 8.66
CA GLU A 254 -21.32 -11.90 9.69
C GLU A 254 -20.94 -13.37 9.98
N ASP A 255 -20.17 -14.02 9.10
CA ASP A 255 -19.75 -15.42 9.23
C ASP A 255 -18.23 -15.57 9.14
N LEU A 256 -17.56 -15.30 10.26
CA LEU A 256 -16.10 -15.36 10.37
C LEU A 256 -15.53 -16.75 10.04
N ALA A 257 -16.27 -17.83 10.32
CA ALA A 257 -15.82 -19.19 10.02
C ALA A 257 -15.81 -19.44 8.51
N TRP A 258 -16.81 -18.92 7.79
CA TRP A 258 -16.82 -18.96 6.33
C TRP A 258 -15.70 -18.10 5.73
N VAL A 259 -15.44 -16.90 6.27
CA VAL A 259 -14.35 -16.04 5.80
C VAL A 259 -12.99 -16.71 6.01
N ASP A 260 -12.75 -17.27 7.19
CA ASP A 260 -11.53 -18.00 7.52
C ASP A 260 -11.28 -19.16 6.54
N ALA A 261 -12.30 -20.00 6.31
CA ALA A 261 -12.22 -21.12 5.39
C ALA A 261 -12.03 -20.68 3.92
N SER A 262 -12.64 -19.56 3.52
CA SER A 262 -12.51 -19.03 2.16
C SER A 262 -11.10 -18.49 1.91
N LEU A 263 -10.54 -17.73 2.86
CA LEU A 263 -9.16 -17.28 2.79
C LEU A 263 -8.21 -18.48 2.79
N ASP A 264 -8.38 -19.50 3.63
CA ASP A 264 -7.53 -20.71 3.56
C ASP A 264 -7.57 -21.40 2.20
N LYS A 265 -8.75 -21.50 1.59
CA LYS A 265 -8.95 -22.20 0.32
C LYS A 265 -8.44 -21.43 -0.89
N TYR A 266 -8.52 -20.11 -0.88
CA TYR A 266 -8.23 -19.26 -2.03
C TYR A 266 -7.01 -18.35 -1.77
N PRO A 267 -5.79 -18.75 -2.19
CA PRO A 267 -4.58 -17.96 -1.93
C PRO A 267 -4.57 -16.61 -2.64
N ASN A 268 -5.37 -16.44 -3.69
CA ASN A 268 -5.57 -15.22 -4.46
C ASN A 268 -6.75 -14.36 -3.97
N MET A 269 -7.34 -14.68 -2.81
CA MET A 269 -8.38 -13.87 -2.17
C MET A 269 -7.79 -13.03 -1.04
N MET A 270 -8.20 -11.76 -0.98
CA MET A 270 -7.93 -10.81 0.09
C MET A 270 -9.25 -10.19 0.58
N ALA A 271 -9.22 -9.53 1.74
CA ALA A 271 -10.37 -8.86 2.34
C ALA A 271 -9.99 -7.44 2.80
N ASP A 272 -10.89 -6.47 2.64
CA ASP A 272 -10.77 -5.15 3.26
C ASP A 272 -11.69 -5.00 4.49
N LEU A 273 -11.53 -3.92 5.26
CA LEU A 273 -12.37 -3.62 6.44
C LEU A 273 -13.59 -2.72 6.14
N ALA A 274 -13.75 -2.32 4.88
CA ALA A 274 -14.52 -1.15 4.49
C ALA A 274 -15.99 -1.28 4.92
N ALA A 275 -16.51 -0.28 5.62
CA ALA A 275 -17.88 -0.26 6.17
C ALA A 275 -18.27 -1.45 7.06
N ARG A 276 -17.32 -2.22 7.60
CA ARG A 276 -17.59 -3.45 8.38
C ARG A 276 -17.00 -3.50 9.77
N VAL A 277 -16.32 -2.46 10.24
CA VAL A 277 -15.89 -2.40 11.66
C VAL A 277 -17.06 -2.56 12.65
N PRO A 278 -18.26 -1.96 12.43
CA PRO A 278 -19.41 -2.22 13.31
C PRO A 278 -19.83 -3.70 13.39
N GLU A 279 -19.76 -4.42 12.26
CA GLU A 279 -20.11 -5.84 12.17
C GLU A 279 -19.01 -6.72 12.78
N LEU A 280 -17.76 -6.50 12.39
CA LEU A 280 -16.62 -7.25 12.94
C LEU A 280 -16.47 -7.04 14.45
N GLY A 281 -16.71 -5.83 14.91
CA GLY A 281 -16.55 -5.46 16.30
C GLY A 281 -17.60 -6.03 17.26
N ARG A 282 -18.73 -6.56 16.77
CA ARG A 282 -19.75 -7.22 17.62
C ARG A 282 -19.48 -8.71 17.86
N HIS A 283 -18.57 -9.32 17.10
CA HIS A 283 -18.15 -10.70 17.32
C HIS A 283 -17.26 -10.81 18.58
N ASP A 284 -16.96 -12.04 18.98
CA ASP A 284 -15.96 -12.30 20.01
C ASP A 284 -14.60 -11.71 19.57
N PRO A 285 -14.06 -10.70 20.28
CA PRO A 285 -12.83 -10.02 19.88
C PRO A 285 -11.62 -10.95 19.86
N ALA A 286 -11.61 -12.05 20.63
CA ALA A 286 -10.54 -13.04 20.58
C ALA A 286 -10.55 -13.79 19.24
N ALA A 287 -11.72 -14.25 18.79
CA ALA A 287 -11.88 -14.93 17.51
C ALA A 287 -11.54 -14.01 16.31
N VAL A 288 -11.96 -12.74 16.36
CA VAL A 288 -11.60 -11.76 15.32
C VAL A 288 -10.08 -11.53 15.30
N ARG A 289 -9.46 -11.34 16.47
CA ARG A 289 -8.00 -11.20 16.57
C ARG A 289 -7.27 -12.39 15.97
N GLU A 290 -7.69 -13.62 16.30
CA GLU A 290 -7.07 -14.84 15.79
C GLU A 290 -7.14 -14.91 14.26
N LEU A 291 -8.30 -14.60 13.67
CA LEU A 291 -8.47 -14.53 12.22
C LEU A 291 -7.53 -13.48 11.60
N PHE A 292 -7.45 -12.29 12.19
CA PHE A 292 -6.58 -11.22 11.71
C PHE A 292 -5.11 -11.59 11.76
N VAL A 293 -4.65 -12.24 12.84
CA VAL A 293 -3.27 -12.71 12.97
C VAL A 293 -2.98 -13.83 11.97
N LYS A 294 -3.90 -14.78 11.79
CA LYS A 294 -3.77 -15.89 10.83
C LYS A 294 -3.68 -15.41 9.38
N HIS A 295 -4.49 -14.43 9.00
CA HIS A 295 -4.59 -13.91 7.63
C HIS A 295 -3.98 -12.52 7.45
N GLN A 296 -3.03 -12.14 8.31
CA GLN A 296 -2.44 -10.79 8.38
C GLN A 296 -1.88 -10.28 7.05
N ASP A 297 -1.44 -11.16 6.15
CA ASP A 297 -0.87 -10.79 4.84
C ASP A 297 -1.95 -10.61 3.74
N ARG A 298 -3.23 -10.80 4.08
CA ARG A 298 -4.37 -10.77 3.14
C ARG A 298 -5.54 -9.90 3.60
N ILE A 299 -5.35 -9.16 4.69
CA ILE A 299 -6.32 -8.17 5.18
C ILE A 299 -5.77 -6.77 4.90
N LEU A 300 -6.63 -5.92 4.36
CA LEU A 300 -6.30 -4.56 3.93
C LEU A 300 -7.10 -3.55 4.74
N PHE A 301 -6.44 -2.48 5.18
CA PHE A 301 -7.14 -1.32 5.70
C PHE A 301 -7.94 -0.65 4.57
N GLY A 302 -9.22 -0.42 4.81
CA GLY A 302 -10.12 0.28 3.91
C GLY A 302 -11.33 0.73 4.71
N THR A 303 -11.87 1.91 4.43
CA THR A 303 -12.94 2.45 5.28
C THR A 303 -14.29 2.56 4.57
N ASP A 304 -14.34 2.69 3.25
CA ASP A 304 -15.53 3.15 2.52
C ASP A 304 -15.90 4.61 2.86
N PHE A 305 -14.90 5.44 3.16
CA PHE A 305 -15.10 6.86 3.44
C PHE A 305 -15.44 7.61 2.15
N GLN A 306 -16.46 8.46 2.19
CA GLN A 306 -16.98 9.10 0.97
C GLN A 306 -17.12 10.60 1.10
N VAL A 307 -16.64 11.32 0.07
CA VAL A 307 -16.73 12.78 -0.04
C VAL A 307 -17.54 13.14 -1.28
N TYR A 308 -18.84 13.31 -1.07
CA TYR A 308 -19.80 13.76 -2.08
C TYR A 308 -20.31 15.18 -1.76
N GLY A 309 -21.53 15.51 -2.19
CA GLY A 309 -22.23 16.72 -1.76
C GLY A 309 -22.48 16.74 -0.24
N ARG A 310 -22.30 15.58 0.42
CA ARG A 310 -22.17 15.40 1.86
C ARG A 310 -21.05 14.38 2.16
N LEU A 311 -20.56 14.36 3.39
CA LEU A 311 -19.72 13.26 3.87
C LEU A 311 -20.58 12.03 4.17
N ILE A 312 -20.00 10.85 3.94
CA ILE A 312 -20.57 9.56 4.33
C ILE A 312 -19.45 8.78 5.03
N LEU A 313 -19.74 8.33 6.25
CA LEU A 313 -18.82 7.62 7.14
C LEU A 313 -19.30 6.15 7.17
N ASP A 314 -18.89 5.33 6.21
CA ASP A 314 -19.44 4.00 5.86
C ASP A 314 -20.85 4.04 5.25
N SER A 315 -21.83 4.51 6.02
CA SER A 315 -23.25 4.56 5.64
C SER A 315 -23.86 5.86 6.14
N SER A 316 -24.98 6.25 5.55
CA SER A 316 -25.62 7.53 5.89
C SER A 316 -27.12 7.46 5.73
N GLY A 317 -27.86 7.94 6.72
CA GLY A 317 -29.32 8.05 6.65
C GLY A 317 -29.82 9.44 6.30
N ASN A 318 -31.00 9.75 6.80
CA ASN A 318 -31.63 11.07 6.78
C ASN A 318 -31.10 12.04 7.85
N GLU A 319 -30.12 11.61 8.64
CA GLU A 319 -29.47 12.43 9.67
C GLU A 319 -28.68 13.61 9.07
N PRO A 320 -28.39 14.66 9.86
CA PRO A 320 -27.53 15.75 9.42
C PRO A 320 -26.18 15.24 8.88
N PRO A 321 -25.67 15.80 7.78
CA PRO A 321 -24.36 15.44 7.24
C PRO A 321 -23.24 15.54 8.30
N PRO A 322 -22.34 14.53 8.39
CA PRO A 322 -21.16 14.60 9.23
C PRO A 322 -20.26 15.79 8.89
N THR A 323 -19.60 16.33 9.92
CA THR A 323 -18.57 17.37 9.80
C THR A 323 -17.19 16.77 9.53
N ASP A 324 -16.20 17.61 9.20
CA ASP A 324 -14.80 17.16 9.06
C ASP A 324 -14.26 16.63 10.40
N PHE A 325 -14.73 17.15 11.54
CA PHE A 325 -14.37 16.66 12.86
C PHE A 325 -14.93 15.25 13.13
N ASP A 326 -16.17 15.00 12.69
CA ASP A 326 -16.78 13.67 12.78
C ASP A 326 -16.02 12.66 11.90
N ALA A 327 -15.52 13.09 10.74
CA ALA A 327 -14.66 12.26 9.90
C ALA A 327 -13.34 11.89 10.59
N LEU A 328 -12.68 12.82 11.28
CA LEU A 328 -11.48 12.51 12.06
C LEU A 328 -11.80 11.57 13.24
N THR A 329 -12.93 11.77 13.90
CA THR A 329 -13.42 10.87 14.96
C THR A 329 -13.70 9.47 14.41
N PHE A 330 -14.20 9.37 13.17
CA PHE A 330 -14.42 8.11 12.48
C PHE A 330 -13.11 7.33 12.28
N PHE A 331 -12.04 7.99 11.83
CA PHE A 331 -10.72 7.35 11.72
C PHE A 331 -10.14 6.99 13.10
N ASP A 332 -10.27 7.86 14.10
CA ASP A 332 -9.82 7.55 15.48
C ASP A 332 -10.51 6.29 16.04
N LYS A 333 -11.80 6.10 15.75
CA LYS A 333 -12.51 4.87 16.12
C LYS A 333 -11.99 3.62 15.40
N HIS A 334 -11.49 3.74 14.16
CA HIS A 334 -10.81 2.63 13.49
C HIS A 334 -9.50 2.27 14.19
N TRP A 335 -8.67 3.27 14.51
CA TRP A 335 -7.43 3.07 15.25
C TRP A 335 -7.69 2.46 16.62
N ARG A 336 -8.67 2.99 17.35
CA ARG A 336 -9.11 2.45 18.64
C ARG A 336 -9.54 0.99 18.53
N TRP A 337 -10.31 0.62 17.50
CA TRP A 337 -10.76 -0.76 17.31
C TRP A 337 -9.62 -1.73 17.03
N LEU A 338 -8.65 -1.33 16.21
CA LEU A 338 -7.52 -2.18 15.83
C LEU A 338 -6.44 -2.26 16.93
N GLU A 339 -6.16 -1.16 17.62
CA GLU A 339 -4.96 -1.00 18.46
C GLU A 339 -5.19 -1.24 19.96
N THR A 340 -6.42 -1.09 20.45
CA THR A 340 -6.71 -1.22 21.89
C THR A 340 -7.41 -2.52 22.24
N GLN A 341 -7.60 -2.79 23.53
CA GLN A 341 -8.37 -3.92 24.04
C GLN A 341 -9.71 -3.48 24.64
N ASP A 342 -10.19 -2.28 24.28
CA ASP A 342 -11.42 -1.72 24.82
C ASP A 342 -12.62 -2.62 24.53
N ARG A 343 -13.58 -2.63 25.45
CA ARG A 343 -14.78 -3.47 25.38
C ARG A 343 -16.03 -2.61 25.42
N ASP A 344 -17.07 -3.09 24.77
CA ASP A 344 -18.45 -2.60 24.89
C ASP A 344 -18.61 -1.08 24.70
N TRP A 345 -18.06 -0.55 23.60
CA TRP A 345 -18.10 0.88 23.28
C TRP A 345 -18.85 1.16 21.96
N PRO A 346 -19.41 2.37 21.78
CA PRO A 346 -20.24 2.69 20.62
C PRO A 346 -19.42 2.85 19.33
N HIS A 347 -19.77 2.12 18.29
CA HIS A 347 -19.10 2.18 16.98
C HIS A 347 -19.31 3.51 16.24
N MET A 348 -18.64 3.66 15.10
CA MET A 348 -18.60 4.88 14.30
C MET A 348 -19.89 5.14 13.49
N THR A 349 -20.68 4.11 13.21
CA THR A 349 -21.81 4.22 12.25
C THR A 349 -23.15 3.70 12.83
N PRO A 350 -23.80 4.37 13.79
CA PRO A 350 -24.98 3.84 14.53
C PRO A 350 -26.18 3.41 13.67
N ILE A 351 -26.37 4.00 12.48
CA ILE A 351 -27.46 3.58 11.58
C ILE A 351 -27.34 2.11 11.14
N GLN A 352 -26.12 1.57 11.18
CA GLN A 352 -25.81 0.18 10.87
C GLN A 352 -26.22 -0.79 11.99
N GLY A 353 -26.68 -0.32 13.14
CA GLY A 353 -27.00 -1.19 14.25
C GLY A 353 -26.85 -0.48 15.58
N ASP A 354 -27.73 -0.75 16.52
CA ASP A 354 -27.66 -0.19 17.87
C ASP A 354 -27.01 -1.20 18.84
N TRP A 355 -25.78 -1.59 18.53
CA TRP A 355 -24.97 -2.46 19.38
C TRP A 355 -23.61 -1.82 19.69
N THR A 356 -22.99 -2.29 20.76
CA THR A 356 -21.62 -1.93 21.10
C THR A 356 -20.63 -2.87 20.42
N ILE A 357 -19.39 -2.41 20.25
CA ILE A 357 -18.29 -3.20 19.72
C ILE A 357 -17.13 -3.30 20.71
N SER A 358 -16.25 -4.28 20.47
CA SER A 358 -15.02 -4.53 21.22
C SER A 358 -13.79 -4.51 20.30
N SER A 359 -12.71 -3.88 20.75
CA SER A 359 -11.44 -3.74 20.03
C SER A 359 -10.60 -5.04 20.03
N ILE A 360 -9.75 -5.27 19.04
CA ILE A 360 -9.05 -6.54 18.86
C ILE A 360 -7.54 -6.51 19.20
N GLY A 361 -7.01 -5.30 19.44
CA GLY A 361 -5.71 -5.06 20.07
C GLY A 361 -4.48 -5.59 19.35
N LEU A 362 -4.45 -5.54 18.01
CA LEU A 362 -3.43 -6.15 17.16
C LEU A 362 -2.00 -5.65 17.48
N PRO A 363 -1.00 -6.53 17.37
CA PRO A 363 0.39 -6.13 17.59
C PRO A 363 0.93 -5.32 16.38
N PRO A 364 1.97 -4.50 16.56
CA PRO A 364 2.43 -3.57 15.53
C PRO A 364 2.81 -4.22 14.20
N GLU A 365 3.42 -5.41 14.22
CA GLU A 365 3.81 -6.14 13.02
C GLU A 365 2.62 -6.56 12.16
N VAL A 366 1.46 -6.85 12.78
CA VAL A 366 0.21 -7.14 12.06
C VAL A 366 -0.44 -5.85 11.59
N LEU A 367 -0.48 -4.81 12.44
CA LEU A 367 -1.04 -3.50 12.09
C LEU A 367 -0.34 -2.90 10.89
N ARG A 368 0.99 -2.96 10.84
CA ARG A 368 1.80 -2.44 9.72
C ARG A 368 1.39 -3.05 8.38
N LYS A 369 1.16 -4.36 8.36
CA LYS A 369 0.72 -5.10 7.17
C LYS A 369 -0.65 -4.65 6.69
N ILE A 370 -1.60 -4.58 7.62
CA ILE A 370 -2.98 -4.17 7.33
C ILE A 370 -3.03 -2.71 6.90
N TYR A 371 -2.29 -1.83 7.60
CA TYR A 371 -2.26 -0.40 7.35
C TYR A 371 -1.57 -0.01 6.04
N PHE A 372 -0.50 -0.70 5.62
CA PHE A 372 0.15 -0.33 4.38
C PHE A 372 1.00 -1.41 3.68
N ASP A 373 1.66 -2.37 4.35
CA ASP A 373 2.57 -3.28 3.60
C ASP A 373 1.81 -4.13 2.57
N ASN A 374 0.63 -4.66 2.93
CA ASN A 374 -0.19 -5.46 2.03
C ASN A 374 -0.67 -4.65 0.82
N ALA A 375 -1.17 -3.44 1.07
CA ALA A 375 -1.59 -2.51 0.03
C ALA A 375 -0.42 -2.13 -0.89
N ARG A 376 0.76 -1.88 -0.31
CA ARG A 376 1.95 -1.51 -1.08
C ARG A 376 2.42 -2.63 -1.98
N LYS A 377 2.46 -3.87 -1.48
CA LYS A 377 2.76 -5.05 -2.29
C LYS A 377 1.74 -5.28 -3.40
N LEU A 378 0.45 -5.15 -3.08
CA LEU A 378 -0.64 -5.33 -4.04
C LEU A 378 -0.59 -4.30 -5.19
N LEU A 379 -0.23 -3.06 -4.87
CA LEU A 379 -0.28 -1.92 -5.80
C LEU A 379 1.10 -1.46 -6.28
N VAL A 380 2.17 -2.22 -6.03
CA VAL A 380 3.57 -1.79 -6.24
C VAL A 380 3.86 -1.29 -7.67
N ARG A 381 3.10 -1.75 -8.67
CA ARG A 381 3.23 -1.35 -10.07
C ARG A 381 2.64 0.03 -10.38
N THR A 382 1.73 0.52 -9.54
CA THR A 382 0.89 1.70 -9.81
C THR A 382 0.84 2.71 -8.66
N LEU A 383 1.46 2.39 -7.52
CA LEU A 383 1.72 3.40 -6.49
C LEU A 383 2.45 4.60 -7.08
N PRO A 384 2.16 5.81 -6.59
CA PRO A 384 2.93 7.00 -6.93
C PRO A 384 4.41 6.80 -6.65
N ALA A 385 5.25 7.41 -7.50
CA ALA A 385 6.68 7.49 -7.25
C ALA A 385 6.91 8.14 -5.87
N PRO A 386 7.70 7.53 -4.98
CA PRO A 386 7.97 8.15 -3.69
C PRO A 386 8.80 9.42 -3.88
N VAL A 387 8.64 10.36 -2.96
CA VAL A 387 9.35 11.65 -2.95
C VAL A 387 10.22 11.71 -1.70
N LEU A 388 11.53 11.90 -1.88
CA LEU A 388 12.48 12.20 -0.81
C LEU A 388 12.70 13.70 -0.81
N LYS A 389 12.52 14.33 0.34
CA LYS A 389 12.71 15.77 0.51
C LYS A 389 14.13 16.04 1.01
N ALA A 390 14.92 16.76 0.23
CA ALA A 390 16.20 17.27 0.65
C ALA A 390 16.01 18.64 1.28
N SER A 391 16.38 18.80 2.55
CA SER A 391 16.29 20.10 3.22
C SER A 391 17.48 20.99 2.84
N ARG A 392 17.22 22.28 2.58
CA ARG A 392 18.29 23.25 2.30
C ARG A 392 19.25 23.39 3.48
N LEU A 393 20.54 23.32 3.19
CA LEU A 393 21.64 23.60 4.11
C LEU A 393 22.21 25.00 3.82
N GLU A 394 22.33 25.83 4.87
CA GLU A 394 23.05 27.10 4.83
C GLU A 394 24.53 26.86 5.19
N GLY A 395 25.35 26.57 4.17
CA GLY A 395 26.78 26.25 4.34
C GLY A 395 27.09 24.80 3.99
N ASP A 396 27.98 24.20 4.78
CA ASP A 396 28.52 22.86 4.60
C ASP A 396 28.54 22.15 5.97
N ILE A 397 28.62 20.82 5.94
CA ILE A 397 28.76 19.97 7.13
C ILE A 397 30.05 19.16 7.02
N GLU A 398 30.60 18.78 8.15
CA GLU A 398 31.67 17.80 8.18
C GLU A 398 31.08 16.43 7.81
N ILE A 399 31.83 15.63 7.05
CA ILE A 399 31.43 14.27 6.67
C ILE A 399 32.27 13.34 7.53
N ASP A 400 31.69 12.86 8.64
CA ASP A 400 32.40 12.11 9.69
C ASP A 400 31.67 10.84 10.14
N GLY A 401 30.46 10.58 9.64
CA GLY A 401 29.64 9.43 9.99
C GLY A 401 28.84 9.61 11.29
N ASP A 402 28.74 10.83 11.81
CA ASP A 402 27.82 11.23 12.88
C ASP A 402 26.62 11.99 12.29
N LEU A 403 25.44 11.84 12.89
CA LEU A 403 24.21 12.54 12.47
C LEU A 403 23.74 13.50 13.56
N SER A 404 24.67 13.98 14.40
CA SER A 404 24.35 14.78 15.56
C SER A 404 24.07 16.25 15.22
N GLU A 405 24.42 16.69 14.01
CA GLU A 405 24.17 18.00 13.44
C GLU A 405 22.67 18.33 13.45
N ASN A 406 22.38 19.59 13.74
CA ASN A 406 21.00 20.09 13.68
C ASN A 406 20.39 19.97 12.27
N ALA A 407 21.22 20.05 11.21
CA ALA A 407 20.76 19.90 9.84
C ALA A 407 20.16 18.51 9.61
N TRP A 408 20.87 17.45 10.00
CA TRP A 408 20.34 16.09 9.92
C TRP A 408 19.11 15.90 10.78
N ARG A 409 19.13 16.36 12.03
CA ARG A 409 18.00 16.23 12.97
C ARG A 409 16.69 16.82 12.43
N ASN A 410 16.79 17.92 11.68
CA ASN A 410 15.64 18.63 11.10
C ASN A 410 15.23 18.10 9.72
N ALA A 411 16.08 17.33 9.04
CA ALA A 411 15.75 16.73 7.76
C ALA A 411 14.66 15.65 7.92
N THR A 412 13.73 15.59 6.97
CA THR A 412 12.64 14.60 6.99
C THR A 412 13.20 13.22 6.61
N PRO A 413 13.05 12.20 7.47
CA PRO A 413 13.53 10.86 7.16
C PRO A 413 12.62 10.13 6.16
N ALA A 414 13.22 9.23 5.38
CA ALA A 414 12.54 8.20 4.62
C ALA A 414 13.02 6.81 5.05
N SER A 415 12.19 5.79 4.84
CA SER A 415 12.53 4.40 5.16
C SER A 415 12.79 3.58 3.90
N LEU A 416 13.89 2.83 3.91
CA LEU A 416 14.27 1.85 2.92
C LEU A 416 14.09 0.45 3.54
N GLU A 417 13.03 -0.24 3.13
CA GLU A 417 12.51 -1.41 3.87
C GLU A 417 11.76 -2.41 2.98
N TYR A 418 11.81 -2.27 1.65
CA TYR A 418 11.14 -3.19 0.73
C TYR A 418 12.14 -3.87 -0.18
N ALA A 419 12.00 -5.17 -0.38
CA ALA A 419 12.84 -5.94 -1.27
C ALA A 419 12.71 -5.48 -2.73
N LEU A 420 13.84 -5.45 -3.43
CA LEU A 420 14.00 -4.98 -4.81
C LEU A 420 13.05 -5.69 -5.80
N ALA A 421 12.97 -7.02 -5.68
CA ALA A 421 12.40 -7.87 -6.72
C ALA A 421 10.88 -8.04 -6.62
N ASP A 422 10.31 -8.03 -5.42
CA ASP A 422 8.88 -8.35 -5.19
C ASP A 422 8.19 -7.42 -4.18
N SER A 423 8.91 -6.44 -3.63
CA SER A 423 8.41 -5.50 -2.62
C SER A 423 7.91 -6.18 -1.34
N SER A 424 8.46 -7.34 -0.96
CA SER A 424 8.30 -7.85 0.41
C SER A 424 8.85 -6.82 1.41
N ALA A 425 8.15 -6.63 2.53
CA ALA A 425 8.61 -5.73 3.58
C ALA A 425 9.63 -6.44 4.48
N GLU A 426 10.74 -5.77 4.77
CA GLU A 426 11.82 -6.22 5.66
C GLU A 426 12.04 -5.19 6.78
N PRO A 427 11.06 -4.99 7.69
CA PRO A 427 11.08 -3.90 8.68
C PRO A 427 12.24 -4.00 9.67
N GLU A 428 12.76 -5.20 9.94
CA GLU A 428 13.94 -5.41 10.81
C GLU A 428 15.22 -4.82 10.22
N LEU A 429 15.28 -4.66 8.89
CA LEU A 429 16.38 -4.04 8.15
C LEU A 429 16.04 -2.60 7.72
N SER A 430 14.96 -2.02 8.24
CA SER A 430 14.51 -0.68 7.87
C SER A 430 15.63 0.33 8.07
N THR A 431 16.06 0.89 6.94
CA THR A 431 17.19 1.81 6.87
C THR A 431 16.65 3.21 6.75
N GLU A 432 17.01 4.06 7.70
CA GLU A 432 16.63 5.47 7.65
C GLU A 432 17.55 6.19 6.67
N VAL A 433 16.95 6.97 5.78
CA VAL A 433 17.66 7.85 4.86
C VAL A 433 17.22 9.29 5.08
N ARG A 434 18.17 10.22 5.14
CA ARG A 434 17.89 11.67 5.09
C ARG A 434 18.68 12.29 3.97
N SER A 435 18.21 13.43 3.46
CA SER A 435 18.91 14.18 2.44
C SER A 435 18.93 15.67 2.76
N LEU A 436 20.04 16.31 2.40
CA LEU A 436 20.23 17.76 2.45
C LEU A 436 20.75 18.24 1.09
N TRP A 437 20.67 19.54 0.84
CA TRP A 437 21.27 20.13 -0.35
C TRP A 437 21.77 21.56 -0.13
N SER A 438 22.80 21.95 -0.86
CA SER A 438 23.27 23.33 -1.04
C SER A 438 23.44 23.62 -2.53
N ASP A 439 23.85 24.84 -2.90
CA ASP A 439 24.14 25.14 -4.32
C ASP A 439 25.35 24.36 -4.86
N GLU A 440 26.20 23.84 -3.97
CA GLU A 440 27.44 23.15 -4.30
C GLU A 440 27.35 21.63 -4.15
N PHE A 441 26.52 21.14 -3.22
CA PHE A 441 26.50 19.72 -2.86
C PHE A 441 25.09 19.16 -2.65
N LEU A 442 24.93 17.87 -2.95
CA LEU A 442 23.88 17.02 -2.42
C LEU A 442 24.44 16.15 -1.30
N TYR A 443 23.66 15.94 -0.24
CA TYR A 443 24.06 15.11 0.89
C TYR A 443 23.04 14.00 1.13
N PHE A 444 23.55 12.84 1.52
CA PHE A 444 22.74 11.70 1.95
C PHE A 444 23.33 11.11 3.23
N SER A 445 22.45 10.70 4.14
CA SER A 445 22.83 9.84 5.26
C SER A 445 22.02 8.56 5.24
N PHE A 446 22.66 7.46 5.62
CA PHE A 446 22.05 6.15 5.80
C PHE A 446 22.32 5.65 7.21
N SER A 447 21.30 5.19 7.91
CA SER A 447 21.40 4.56 9.22
C SER A 447 20.92 3.12 9.14
N CYS A 448 21.86 2.19 9.07
CA CYS A 448 21.66 0.81 8.65
C CYS A 448 21.78 -0.16 9.84
N PRO A 449 20.67 -0.74 10.35
CA PRO A 449 20.75 -1.83 11.33
C PRO A 449 21.30 -3.10 10.70
N PHE A 450 22.27 -3.79 11.30
CA PHE A 450 22.88 -4.99 10.72
C PHE A 450 22.93 -6.15 11.72
N THR A 451 22.95 -7.39 11.23
CA THR A 451 23.22 -8.57 12.09
C THR A 451 24.69 -8.95 12.02
N LYS A 452 25.22 -9.03 10.80
CA LYS A 452 26.62 -9.31 10.49
C LYS A 452 26.99 -8.59 9.21
N LEU A 453 28.05 -7.79 9.26
CA LEU A 453 28.58 -7.12 8.08
C LEU A 453 29.35 -8.12 7.20
N THR A 454 29.04 -8.14 5.92
CA THR A 454 29.80 -8.87 4.91
C THR A 454 30.59 -7.87 4.08
N VAL A 455 31.90 -7.82 4.30
CA VAL A 455 32.82 -6.85 3.67
C VAL A 455 33.96 -7.59 2.96
N PHE A 456 34.82 -6.87 2.23
CA PHE A 456 36.03 -7.45 1.64
C PHE A 456 37.12 -7.69 2.70
N ASP A 457 37.95 -8.73 2.50
CA ASP A 457 39.03 -9.09 3.44
C ASP A 457 40.20 -8.09 3.43
N THR A 458 40.32 -7.30 2.38
CA THR A 458 41.38 -6.31 2.17
C THR A 458 40.76 -4.95 2.01
N SER A 459 41.26 -3.94 2.71
CA SER A 459 40.88 -2.53 2.51
C SER A 459 41.58 -1.93 1.28
N SER A 460 40.92 -0.97 0.64
CA SER A 460 41.48 -0.11 -0.41
C SER A 460 41.22 1.36 -0.07
N GLU A 461 42.19 2.23 -0.32
CA GLU A 461 41.98 3.69 -0.32
C GLU A 461 41.46 4.20 -1.67
N ASP A 462 41.74 3.45 -2.74
CA ASP A 462 41.18 3.69 -4.08
C ASP A 462 39.77 3.12 -4.19
N GLU A 463 39.03 3.54 -5.22
CA GLU A 463 37.69 3.01 -5.52
C GLU A 463 37.67 1.49 -5.66
N ARG A 464 36.60 0.87 -5.18
CA ARG A 464 36.44 -0.58 -5.18
C ARG A 464 35.35 -1.04 -6.13
N LEU A 465 35.74 -1.76 -7.18
CA LEU A 465 34.80 -2.49 -8.03
C LEU A 465 34.19 -3.69 -7.30
N GLY A 466 32.88 -3.90 -7.44
CA GLY A 466 32.18 -5.07 -6.89
C GLY A 466 31.57 -4.87 -5.50
N LEU A 467 31.43 -3.63 -5.02
CA LEU A 467 30.81 -3.34 -3.72
C LEU A 467 29.38 -3.89 -3.60
N TRP A 468 28.60 -3.88 -4.68
CA TRP A 468 27.29 -4.54 -4.81
C TRP A 468 27.26 -6.05 -4.47
N GLU A 469 28.40 -6.75 -4.35
CA GLU A 469 28.44 -8.15 -3.89
C GLU A 469 28.54 -8.29 -2.35
N ARG A 470 28.56 -7.17 -1.63
CA ARG A 470 28.78 -7.07 -0.18
C ARG A 470 27.69 -6.21 0.45
N ASP A 471 27.82 -5.95 1.75
CA ASP A 471 26.98 -4.96 2.42
C ASP A 471 27.33 -3.58 1.86
N VAL A 472 26.33 -2.88 1.32
CA VAL A 472 26.52 -1.59 0.64
C VAL A 472 25.22 -0.79 0.66
N VAL A 473 25.35 0.55 0.67
CA VAL A 473 24.26 1.46 0.29
C VAL A 473 24.57 2.09 -1.05
N GLU A 474 23.54 2.25 -1.88
CA GLU A 474 23.69 2.74 -3.25
C GLU A 474 22.73 3.90 -3.52
N MET A 475 23.17 4.90 -4.28
CA MET A 475 22.39 6.07 -4.68
C MET A 475 22.45 6.24 -6.19
N PHE A 476 21.29 6.34 -6.82
CA PHE A 476 21.15 6.44 -8.26
C PHE A 476 20.44 7.75 -8.61
N ILE A 477 21.16 8.72 -9.18
CA ILE A 477 20.70 10.09 -9.38
C ILE A 477 20.64 10.41 -10.88
N GLY A 478 19.45 10.68 -11.40
CA GLY A 478 19.26 11.10 -12.79
C GLY A 478 19.90 12.45 -13.07
N ILE A 479 20.72 12.53 -14.12
CA ILE A 479 21.48 13.74 -14.49
C ILE A 479 20.98 14.38 -15.79
N ASP A 480 20.09 13.70 -16.52
CA ASP A 480 19.47 14.17 -17.75
C ASP A 480 17.98 13.83 -17.75
N ALA A 481 17.13 14.86 -17.64
CA ALA A 481 15.68 14.69 -17.59
C ALA A 481 15.10 14.12 -18.90
N GLU A 482 15.78 14.34 -20.04
CA GLU A 482 15.35 13.86 -21.36
C GLU A 482 15.87 12.45 -21.66
N LYS A 483 16.87 11.97 -20.90
CA LYS A 483 17.46 10.64 -21.06
C LYS A 483 17.44 9.87 -19.73
N PRO A 484 16.32 9.23 -19.36
CA PRO A 484 16.19 8.49 -18.09
C PRO A 484 17.25 7.40 -17.88
N GLY A 485 17.77 6.81 -18.96
CA GLY A 485 18.85 5.83 -18.93
C GLY A 485 20.21 6.39 -18.51
N ARG A 486 20.33 7.71 -18.33
CA ARG A 486 21.56 8.40 -17.96
C ARG A 486 21.50 8.94 -16.52
N TYR A 487 22.32 8.38 -15.65
CA TYR A 487 22.35 8.71 -14.22
C TYR A 487 23.74 8.45 -13.62
N ALA A 488 24.01 9.08 -12.49
CA ALA A 488 25.17 8.80 -11.66
C ALA A 488 24.80 7.76 -10.60
N GLU A 489 25.66 6.78 -10.41
CA GLU A 489 25.58 5.72 -9.41
C GLU A 489 26.71 5.90 -8.41
N PHE A 490 26.40 5.78 -7.12
CA PHE A 490 27.33 5.97 -6.02
C PHE A 490 27.13 4.88 -4.98
N GLU A 491 28.20 4.23 -4.54
CA GLU A 491 28.17 3.13 -3.59
C GLU A 491 29.08 3.42 -2.40
N VAL A 492 28.63 3.09 -1.19
CA VAL A 492 29.40 3.20 0.05
C VAL A 492 29.22 1.95 0.91
N ALA A 493 30.32 1.30 1.25
CA ALA A 493 30.35 0.11 2.10
C ALA A 493 30.57 0.45 3.59
N PRO A 494 30.25 -0.45 4.54
CA PRO A 494 30.53 -0.26 5.96
C PRO A 494 32.01 -0.03 6.32
N THR A 495 32.93 -0.35 5.41
CA THR A 495 34.38 -0.10 5.53
C THR A 495 34.80 1.29 5.04
N ASN A 496 33.84 2.14 4.64
CA ASN A 496 34.03 3.40 3.92
C ASN A 496 34.68 3.25 2.53
N GLU A 497 34.78 2.03 2.01
CA GLU A 497 35.15 1.81 0.62
C GLU A 497 34.01 2.28 -0.28
N ARG A 498 34.38 2.89 -1.42
CA ARG A 498 33.44 3.63 -2.25
C ARG A 498 33.65 3.37 -3.74
N LEU A 499 32.64 3.68 -4.53
CA LEU A 499 32.67 3.62 -5.99
C LEU A 499 31.69 4.65 -6.54
N ASP A 500 32.07 5.40 -7.58
CA ASP A 500 31.12 6.08 -8.45
C ASP A 500 31.17 5.55 -9.89
N VAL A 501 30.02 5.65 -10.56
CA VAL A 501 29.87 5.19 -11.94
C VAL A 501 28.94 6.14 -12.68
N LEU A 502 29.37 6.60 -13.86
CA LEU A 502 28.48 7.28 -14.79
C LEU A 502 27.81 6.24 -15.68
N VAL A 503 26.48 6.12 -15.58
CA VAL A 503 25.70 5.17 -16.36
C VAL A 503 25.00 5.88 -17.50
N ASP A 504 25.09 5.31 -18.69
CA ASP A 504 24.30 5.68 -19.86
C ASP A 504 23.84 4.39 -20.54
N LEU A 505 22.70 3.84 -20.11
CA LEU A 505 22.36 2.45 -20.40
C LEU A 505 22.38 2.11 -21.92
N PRO A 506 23.01 0.98 -22.30
CA PRO A 506 23.58 -0.07 -21.44
C PRO A 506 25.04 0.17 -21.00
N GLU A 507 25.68 1.25 -21.43
CA GLU A 507 27.06 1.57 -21.10
C GLU A 507 27.24 2.03 -19.64
N LYS A 508 28.41 1.70 -19.06
CA LYS A 508 28.84 2.11 -17.72
C LYS A 508 30.29 2.58 -17.76
N ASP A 509 30.54 3.78 -17.28
CA ASP A 509 31.87 4.37 -17.17
C ASP A 509 32.36 4.30 -15.71
N PHE A 510 33.16 3.27 -15.43
CA PHE A 510 33.82 3.05 -14.13
C PHE A 510 35.11 3.87 -13.94
N GLY A 511 35.47 4.71 -14.93
CA GLY A 511 36.60 5.65 -14.83
C GLY A 511 36.15 7.09 -14.68
N TRP A 512 34.84 7.32 -14.54
CA TRP A 512 34.31 8.62 -14.14
C TRP A 512 34.80 8.92 -12.72
N GLU A 513 34.99 10.21 -12.41
CA GLU A 513 35.38 10.66 -11.07
C GLU A 513 34.47 11.84 -10.73
N SER A 514 33.51 11.61 -9.83
CA SER A 514 32.59 12.67 -9.41
C SER A 514 33.21 13.61 -8.38
N GLY A 515 34.22 13.13 -7.65
CA GLY A 515 34.79 13.81 -6.50
C GLY A 515 33.91 13.72 -5.24
N PHE A 516 32.99 12.76 -5.16
CA PHE A 516 32.17 12.57 -3.97
C PHE A 516 33.00 12.12 -2.76
N GLU A 517 32.53 12.51 -1.58
CA GLU A 517 33.15 12.20 -0.30
C GLU A 517 32.20 11.38 0.56
N SER A 518 32.76 10.53 1.40
CA SER A 518 32.01 9.70 2.34
C SER A 518 32.77 9.42 3.62
N ALA A 519 32.01 9.24 4.70
CA ALA A 519 32.50 8.77 5.99
C ALA A 519 31.51 7.76 6.57
N VAL A 520 32.05 6.79 7.31
CA VAL A 520 31.26 5.71 7.90
C VAL A 520 31.65 5.50 9.35
N ASN A 521 30.64 5.33 10.19
CA ASN A 521 30.78 4.94 11.60
C ASN A 521 30.03 3.62 11.83
N VAL A 522 30.74 2.60 12.35
CA VAL A 522 30.16 1.30 12.70
C VAL A 522 30.07 1.18 14.22
N ASP A 523 28.86 1.15 14.75
CA ASP A 523 28.58 0.86 16.15
C ASP A 523 28.18 -0.62 16.31
N GLU A 524 29.16 -1.43 16.72
CA GLU A 524 28.98 -2.85 17.00
C GLU A 524 28.08 -3.13 18.21
N ALA A 525 27.94 -2.18 19.14
CA ALA A 525 27.13 -2.35 20.34
C ALA A 525 25.63 -2.18 20.03
N SER A 526 25.28 -1.14 19.26
CA SER A 526 23.90 -0.94 18.79
C SER A 526 23.58 -1.70 17.49
N LYS A 527 24.58 -2.37 16.90
CA LYS A 527 24.46 -3.12 15.65
C LYS A 527 23.92 -2.25 14.52
N ARG A 528 24.55 -1.08 14.37
CA ARG A 528 24.18 -0.07 13.39
C ARG A 528 25.43 0.51 12.74
N TRP A 529 25.39 0.73 11.44
CA TRP A 529 26.40 1.52 10.76
C TRP A 529 25.75 2.72 10.09
N ILE A 530 26.45 3.84 10.12
CA ILE A 530 26.02 5.11 9.54
C ILE A 530 26.96 5.43 8.39
N ALA A 531 26.40 5.81 7.24
CA ALA A 531 27.15 6.39 6.14
C ALA A 531 26.67 7.81 5.89
N GLU A 532 27.60 8.74 5.77
CA GLU A 532 27.37 10.08 5.26
C GLU A 532 28.04 10.24 3.92
N VAL A 533 27.37 10.92 3.00
CA VAL A 533 27.82 11.11 1.62
C VAL A 533 27.61 12.56 1.22
N ARG A 534 28.62 13.15 0.58
CA ARG A 534 28.60 14.49 -0.03
C ARG A 534 28.97 14.40 -1.50
N ILE A 535 28.07 14.84 -2.38
CA ILE A 535 28.21 14.75 -3.84
C ILE A 535 28.29 16.15 -4.44
N PRO A 536 29.37 16.52 -5.15
CA PRO A 536 29.47 17.79 -5.84
C PRO A 536 28.40 17.92 -6.93
N VAL A 537 27.56 18.95 -6.87
CA VAL A 537 26.50 19.21 -7.88
C VAL A 537 27.09 19.40 -9.28
N ALA A 538 28.29 19.97 -9.37
CA ALA A 538 28.99 20.16 -10.64
C ALA A 538 29.28 18.83 -11.36
N SER A 539 29.42 17.71 -10.63
CA SER A 539 29.61 16.38 -11.21
C SER A 539 28.35 15.88 -11.92
N LEU A 540 27.18 16.33 -11.49
CA LEU A 540 25.88 15.93 -12.04
C LEU A 540 25.47 16.75 -13.27
N ALA A 541 26.38 17.54 -13.85
CA ALA A 541 26.11 18.36 -15.03
C ALA A 541 25.56 17.51 -16.20
N PRO A 542 24.55 18.00 -16.95
CA PRO A 542 24.06 19.38 -16.96
C PRO A 542 22.97 19.70 -15.92
N ALA A 543 22.69 18.82 -14.94
CA ALA A 543 21.68 19.07 -13.92
C ALA A 543 21.98 20.37 -13.16
N LYS A 544 21.17 21.40 -13.40
CA LYS A 544 21.18 22.63 -12.60
C LYS A 544 20.15 22.45 -11.51
N ILE A 545 20.58 22.58 -10.27
CA ILE A 545 19.69 22.46 -9.13
C ILE A 545 19.42 23.82 -8.50
N SER A 546 18.21 23.94 -7.95
CA SER A 546 17.73 25.07 -7.18
C SER A 546 16.54 24.61 -6.33
N LYS A 547 16.06 25.47 -5.43
CA LYS A 547 14.88 25.19 -4.63
C LYS A 547 13.68 24.90 -5.54
N GLY A 548 12.99 23.81 -5.28
CA GLY A 548 11.90 23.27 -6.10
C GLY A 548 12.35 22.40 -7.29
N SER A 549 13.65 22.11 -7.43
CA SER A 549 14.13 21.16 -8.44
C SER A 549 13.73 19.73 -8.08
N HIS A 550 13.42 18.94 -9.12
CA HIS A 550 13.11 17.52 -9.01
C HIS A 550 14.16 16.71 -9.77
N LEU A 551 14.89 15.85 -9.06
CA LEU A 551 15.81 14.88 -9.67
C LEU A 551 15.21 13.48 -9.58
N ARG A 552 15.51 12.62 -10.55
CA ARG A 552 15.15 11.20 -10.47
C ARG A 552 16.10 10.54 -9.47
N LEU A 553 15.57 9.76 -8.53
CA LEU A 553 16.36 9.12 -7.48
C LEU A 553 15.90 7.69 -7.25
N ASN A 554 16.83 6.75 -7.07
CA ASN A 554 16.56 5.55 -6.29
C ASN A 554 17.69 5.28 -5.31
N LEU A 555 17.36 4.56 -4.25
CA LEU A 555 18.27 4.25 -3.14
C LEU A 555 18.17 2.77 -2.86
N PHE A 556 19.30 2.14 -2.61
CA PHE A 556 19.36 0.70 -2.36
C PHE A 556 20.23 0.37 -1.16
N ARG A 557 19.96 -0.80 -0.58
CA ARG A 557 20.77 -1.38 0.48
C ARG A 557 20.87 -2.88 0.30
N SER A 558 22.10 -3.37 0.16
CA SER A 558 22.40 -4.79 0.24
C SER A 558 22.79 -5.16 1.67
N ASP A 559 22.11 -6.16 2.24
CA ASP A 559 22.50 -6.83 3.47
C ASP A 559 22.68 -8.33 3.14
N VAL A 560 23.94 -8.74 2.96
CA VAL A 560 24.24 -10.07 2.43
C VAL A 560 23.97 -11.16 3.45
N ALA A 561 24.23 -10.89 4.74
CA ALA A 561 23.99 -11.86 5.79
C ALA A 561 22.50 -12.13 6.02
N GLY A 562 21.66 -11.09 5.90
CA GLY A 562 20.21 -11.18 5.94
C GLY A 562 19.59 -11.67 4.63
N GLY A 563 20.35 -11.72 3.53
CA GLY A 563 19.85 -12.11 2.22
C GLY A 563 18.87 -11.10 1.63
N ALA A 564 18.99 -9.83 2.01
CA ALA A 564 18.06 -8.77 1.63
C ALA A 564 18.74 -7.76 0.70
N PHE A 565 18.05 -7.43 -0.40
CA PHE A 565 18.40 -6.30 -1.25
C PHE A 565 17.22 -5.34 -1.27
N LEU A 566 17.31 -4.26 -0.52
CA LEU A 566 16.24 -3.29 -0.31
C LEU A 566 16.32 -2.17 -1.35
N ALA A 567 15.16 -1.65 -1.72
CA ALA A 567 14.99 -0.55 -2.66
C ALA A 567 13.97 0.46 -2.12
N TRP A 568 14.26 1.75 -2.26
CA TRP A 568 13.36 2.80 -1.77
C TRP A 568 12.12 2.86 -2.64
N ASN A 569 12.32 2.69 -3.94
CA ASN A 569 11.28 2.24 -4.85
C ASN A 569 11.67 0.90 -5.51
N PRO A 570 11.02 -0.23 -5.15
CA PRO A 570 11.28 -1.53 -5.76
C PRO A 570 11.21 -1.53 -7.28
N THR A 571 12.19 -2.17 -7.92
CA THR A 571 12.30 -2.22 -9.39
C THR A 571 11.46 -3.33 -10.01
N LEU A 572 11.03 -4.30 -9.19
CA LEU A 572 10.29 -5.49 -9.61
C LEU A 572 11.08 -6.36 -10.60
N ARG A 573 12.41 -6.27 -10.53
CA ARG A 573 13.39 -7.01 -11.31
C ARG A 573 14.58 -7.34 -10.42
N ASN A 574 15.38 -8.32 -10.81
CA ASN A 574 16.64 -8.65 -10.12
C ASN A 574 17.79 -7.71 -10.55
N THR A 575 17.50 -6.42 -10.71
CA THR A 575 18.48 -5.40 -11.10
C THR A 575 18.05 -4.03 -10.58
N THR A 576 19.02 -3.22 -10.19
CA THR A 576 18.87 -1.83 -9.73
C THR A 576 18.74 -0.84 -10.91
N HIS A 577 19.21 -1.22 -12.10
CA HIS A 577 19.23 -0.39 -13.32
C HIS A 577 17.87 -0.33 -14.05
N VAL A 578 16.84 0.16 -13.38
CA VAL A 578 15.48 0.34 -13.93
C VAL A 578 15.01 1.80 -13.73
N PRO A 579 15.49 2.75 -14.56
CA PRO A 579 15.27 4.18 -14.34
C PRO A 579 13.79 4.60 -14.38
N GLU A 580 12.92 3.84 -15.04
CA GLU A 580 11.47 4.06 -15.03
C GLU A 580 10.89 3.91 -13.63
N ARG A 581 11.58 3.21 -12.73
CA ARG A 581 11.19 2.98 -11.33
C ARG A 581 11.86 3.94 -10.35
N PHE A 582 12.64 4.92 -10.79
CA PHE A 582 13.18 5.91 -9.87
C PHE A 582 12.03 6.74 -9.25
N GLY A 583 12.17 7.08 -7.97
CA GLY A 583 11.38 8.09 -7.29
C GLY A 583 11.85 9.50 -7.67
N ILE A 584 11.51 10.46 -6.81
CA ILE A 584 11.86 11.88 -6.97
C ILE A 584 12.62 12.36 -5.74
N LEU A 585 13.73 13.06 -5.95
CA LEU A 585 14.37 13.91 -4.95
C LEU A 585 13.87 15.33 -5.17
N GLU A 586 13.15 15.89 -4.19
CA GLU A 586 12.66 17.26 -4.18
C GLU A 586 13.56 18.13 -3.30
N LEU A 587 14.05 19.24 -3.86
CA LEU A 587 14.91 20.17 -3.13
C LEU A 587 14.08 21.27 -2.48
N GLU A 588 13.88 21.19 -1.16
CA GLU A 588 12.99 22.11 -0.41
C GLU A 588 13.63 23.43 -0.01
#